data_AF-A0A845YLL2-F1
#
_entry.id   AF-A0A845YLL2-F1
#
_cell.length_a   1.000
_cell.length_b   1.000
_cell.length_c   1.000
_cell.angle_alpha   90.00
_cell.angle_beta   90.00
_cell.angle_gamma   90.00
#
_symmetry.space_group_name_H-M   'P 1'
#
loop_
_entity.id
_entity.type
_entity.pdbx_description
1 polymer ?
#
loop_
_entity_poly.entity_id
_entity_poly.type
_entity_poly.pdbx_seq_one_letter_code
_entity_poly.pdbx_strand_id
1 'polypeptide(L)'
;MALPNKFSETEFLQDVFKRLQNRAVTEWFRDLGSDEWESEIKTPRGQYRTACTHKESDSVFDTLLRIEAFKRIQEQEKYENITVFGYPENEINFSYAPQILLYFSQPSLDVVEDGSYARARIHFRWKGKTKQNISNFDLTSMANKIKSIFAKDKGGYVLHKGKKFARYNHKDQGYQLQILCLNEAE
;
A
#
# COMPACT_ATOMS: atom_id res chain seq x y z
N MET A 1 -21.57 19.49 -18.81
CA MET A 1 -22.71 20.32 -18.37
C MET A 1 -22.16 21.63 -17.82
N ALA A 2 -22.85 22.75 -18.06
CA ALA A 2 -22.49 24.02 -17.43
C ALA A 2 -22.80 23.97 -15.92
N LEU A 3 -22.04 24.72 -15.11
CA LEU A 3 -22.25 24.77 -13.66
C LEU A 3 -23.61 25.43 -13.33
N PRO A 4 -24.32 24.97 -12.28
CA PRO A 4 -25.58 25.58 -11.86
C PRO A 4 -25.41 27.06 -11.46
N ASN A 5 -26.47 27.85 -11.61
CA ASN A 5 -26.48 29.22 -11.08
C ASN A 5 -26.32 29.19 -9.55
N LYS A 6 -25.44 30.05 -9.01
CA LYS A 6 -25.02 30.08 -7.59
C LYS A 6 -24.21 28.86 -7.13
N PHE A 7 -23.51 28.18 -8.03
CA PHE A 7 -22.55 27.14 -7.68
C PHE A 7 -21.50 27.69 -6.70
N SER A 8 -21.37 27.02 -5.55
CA SER A 8 -20.29 27.24 -4.60
C SER A 8 -19.30 26.11 -4.72
N GLU A 9 -18.07 26.43 -5.12
CA GLU A 9 -16.97 25.47 -5.19
C GLU A 9 -16.70 24.80 -3.84
N THR A 10 -16.83 25.57 -2.75
CA THR A 10 -16.61 25.09 -1.38
C THR A 10 -17.65 24.05 -0.97
N GLU A 11 -18.94 24.34 -1.19
CA GLU A 11 -20.04 23.41 -0.86
C GLU A 11 -19.93 22.12 -1.67
N PHE A 12 -19.65 22.26 -2.97
CA PHE A 12 -19.42 21.11 -3.84
C PHE A 12 -18.26 20.24 -3.35
N LEU A 13 -17.16 20.86 -2.92
CA LEU A 13 -16.02 20.15 -2.37
C LEU A 13 -16.36 19.41 -1.06
N GLN A 14 -17.06 20.08 -0.13
CA GLN A 14 -17.52 19.47 1.11
C GLN A 14 -18.45 18.28 0.84
N ASP A 15 -19.35 18.39 -0.14
CA ASP A 15 -20.26 17.30 -0.54
C ASP A 15 -19.53 16.09 -1.14
N VAL A 16 -18.47 16.33 -1.92
CA VAL A 16 -17.61 15.26 -2.43
C VAL A 16 -16.94 14.54 -1.26
N PHE A 17 -16.35 15.29 -0.32
CA PHE A 17 -15.71 14.70 0.85
C PHE A 17 -16.71 13.97 1.75
N LYS A 18 -17.88 14.54 2.01
CA LYS A 18 -18.97 13.91 2.79
C LYS A 18 -19.33 12.54 2.26
N ARG A 19 -19.56 12.42 0.94
CA ARG A 19 -19.93 11.14 0.31
C ARG A 19 -18.82 10.10 0.40
N LEU A 20 -17.58 10.49 0.12
CA LEU A 20 -16.45 9.58 0.17
C LEU A 20 -16.14 9.13 1.60
N GLN A 21 -16.06 10.08 2.52
CA GLN A 21 -15.74 9.85 3.93
C GLN A 21 -16.82 9.03 4.61
N ASN A 22 -18.11 9.40 4.50
CA ASN A 22 -19.17 8.68 5.18
C ASN A 22 -19.31 7.24 4.68
N ARG A 23 -19.08 6.99 3.38
CA ARG A 23 -19.01 5.61 2.87
C ARG A 23 -17.91 4.80 3.58
N ALA A 24 -16.71 5.36 3.70
CA ALA A 24 -15.59 4.68 4.36
C ALA A 24 -15.83 4.49 5.86
N VAL A 25 -16.41 5.49 6.54
CA VAL A 25 -16.78 5.43 7.96
C VAL A 25 -17.85 4.36 8.19
N THR A 26 -18.92 4.32 7.40
CA THR A 26 -19.96 3.28 7.50
C THR A 26 -19.37 1.89 7.30
N GLU A 27 -18.47 1.71 6.33
CA GLU A 27 -17.83 0.42 6.08
C GLU A 27 -16.93 -0.01 7.25
N TRP A 28 -16.13 0.91 7.81
CA TRP A 28 -15.23 0.63 8.94
C TRP A 28 -15.98 0.29 10.23
N PHE A 29 -17.09 0.97 10.50
CA PHE A 29 -17.91 0.78 11.69
C PHE A 29 -19.19 -0.02 11.41
N ARG A 30 -19.16 -0.91 10.41
CA ARG A 30 -20.31 -1.72 10.00
C ARG A 30 -20.84 -2.60 11.13
N ASP A 31 -19.99 -2.95 12.08
CA ASP A 31 -20.34 -3.67 13.30
C ASP A 31 -21.35 -2.93 14.20
N LEU A 32 -21.40 -1.60 14.11
CA LEU A 32 -22.35 -0.76 14.85
C LEU A 32 -23.70 -0.55 14.13
N GLY A 33 -23.84 -1.00 12.88
CA GLY A 33 -25.05 -0.81 12.06
C GLY A 33 -24.80 -0.16 10.70
N SER A 34 -25.81 -0.13 9.84
CA SER A 34 -25.76 0.41 8.47
C SER A 34 -25.97 1.95 8.43
N ASP A 35 -26.50 2.48 7.33
CA ASP A 35 -26.77 3.90 7.10
C ASP A 35 -27.84 4.49 8.03
N GLU A 36 -28.65 3.64 8.68
CA GLU A 36 -29.68 4.05 9.66
C GLU A 36 -29.13 4.20 11.08
N TRP A 37 -27.80 4.17 11.25
CA TRP A 37 -27.19 4.29 12.56
C TRP A 37 -27.40 5.69 13.15
N GLU A 38 -28.00 5.74 14.33
CA GLU A 38 -28.13 6.97 15.12
C GLU A 38 -26.82 7.25 15.87
N SER A 39 -26.41 8.53 15.87
CA SER A 39 -25.20 8.95 16.58
C SER A 39 -25.27 8.60 18.06
N GLU A 40 -24.39 7.70 18.50
CA GLU A 40 -24.25 7.35 19.91
C GLU A 40 -22.85 7.65 20.45
N ILE A 41 -22.77 7.94 21.75
CA ILE A 41 -21.51 8.21 22.48
C ILE A 41 -21.34 7.31 23.71
N LYS A 42 -22.14 6.23 23.81
CA LYS A 42 -22.13 5.34 24.98
C LYS A 42 -20.93 4.40 24.99
N THR A 43 -20.47 3.99 23.80
CA THR A 43 -19.29 3.13 23.63
C THR A 43 -18.14 3.93 23.01
N PRO A 44 -16.86 3.63 23.31
CA PRO A 44 -15.73 4.27 22.64
C PRO A 44 -15.80 4.15 21.11
N ARG A 45 -16.26 3.01 20.60
CA ARG A 45 -16.41 2.76 19.17
C ARG A 45 -17.53 3.60 18.54
N GLY A 46 -18.66 3.75 19.25
CA GLY A 46 -19.74 4.66 18.87
C GLY A 46 -19.32 6.13 18.89
N GLN A 47 -18.54 6.54 19.90
CA GLN A 47 -17.94 7.88 19.96
C GLN A 47 -17.07 8.16 18.73
N TYR A 48 -16.22 7.21 18.34
CA TYR A 48 -15.38 7.34 17.16
C TYR A 48 -16.19 7.44 15.87
N ARG A 49 -17.22 6.59 15.70
CA ARG A 49 -18.11 6.70 14.54
C ARG A 49 -18.79 8.07 14.49
N THR A 50 -19.36 8.54 15.61
CA THR A 50 -20.01 9.85 15.72
C THR A 50 -19.04 10.99 15.36
N ALA A 51 -17.80 10.92 15.83
CA ALA A 51 -16.79 11.94 15.56
C ALA A 51 -16.40 11.99 14.07
N CYS A 52 -16.33 10.83 13.40
CA CYS A 52 -15.88 10.74 12.01
C CYS A 52 -16.97 11.00 10.96
N THR A 53 -18.26 10.86 11.30
CA THR A 53 -19.37 11.05 10.35
C THR A 53 -19.60 12.53 10.02
N HIS A 54 -19.44 12.90 8.74
CA HIS A 54 -19.78 14.24 8.24
C HIS A 54 -21.29 14.49 8.25
N LYS A 55 -21.65 15.72 8.58
CA LYS A 55 -23.02 16.25 8.62
C LYS A 55 -23.16 17.41 7.65
N GLU A 56 -24.41 17.67 7.24
CA GLU A 56 -24.73 18.81 6.38
C GLU A 56 -24.35 20.16 6.98
N SER A 57 -24.45 20.26 8.32
CA SER A 57 -24.17 21.47 9.06
C SER A 57 -22.68 21.70 9.35
N ASP A 58 -21.79 20.84 8.85
CA ASP A 58 -20.36 20.93 9.14
C ASP A 58 -19.72 22.12 8.39
N SER A 59 -18.93 22.92 9.11
CA SER A 59 -18.07 23.90 8.46
C SER A 59 -16.93 23.20 7.70
N VAL A 60 -16.22 23.93 6.85
CA VAL A 60 -15.01 23.41 6.15
C VAL A 60 -13.99 22.88 7.16
N PHE A 61 -13.88 23.52 8.33
CA PHE A 61 -12.95 23.09 9.36
C PHE A 61 -13.40 21.79 10.03
N ASP A 62 -14.69 21.67 10.34
CA ASP A 62 -15.27 20.40 10.79
C ASP A 62 -15.05 19.30 9.75
N THR A 63 -15.22 19.65 8.46
CA THR A 63 -14.99 18.70 7.37
C THR A 63 -13.58 18.12 7.43
N LEU A 64 -12.57 18.98 7.58
CA LEU A 64 -11.17 18.56 7.69
C LEU A 64 -10.89 17.77 8.97
N LEU A 65 -11.40 18.22 10.12
CA LEU A 65 -11.19 17.54 11.40
C LEU A 65 -11.76 16.12 11.42
N ARG A 66 -12.93 15.89 10.81
CA ARG A 66 -13.50 14.55 10.75
C ARG A 66 -12.71 13.59 9.87
N ILE A 67 -12.20 14.08 8.75
CA ILE A 67 -11.32 13.30 7.86
C ILE A 67 -10.04 12.90 8.62
N GLU A 68 -9.44 13.86 9.32
CA GLU A 68 -8.22 13.64 10.07
C GLU A 68 -8.43 12.72 11.29
N ALA A 69 -9.55 12.87 12.00
CA ALA A 69 -9.93 11.99 13.11
C ALA A 69 -10.03 10.54 12.65
N PHE A 70 -10.71 10.29 11.52
CA PHE A 70 -10.86 8.94 10.97
C PHE A 70 -9.51 8.32 10.60
N LYS A 71 -8.62 9.08 9.95
CA LYS A 71 -7.26 8.61 9.63
C LYS A 71 -6.49 8.20 10.87
N ARG A 72 -6.50 9.04 11.92
CA ARG A 72 -5.82 8.73 13.18
C ARG A 72 -6.35 7.47 13.85
N ILE A 73 -7.67 7.27 13.86
CA ILE A 73 -8.30 6.07 14.42
C ILE A 73 -7.86 4.82 13.64
N GLN A 74 -7.89 4.88 12.31
CA GLN A 74 -7.43 3.77 11.47
C GLN A 74 -5.93 3.48 11.64
N GLU A 75 -5.11 4.51 11.79
CA GLU A 75 -3.68 4.37 12.04
C GLU A 75 -3.41 3.76 13.42
N GLN A 76 -4.07 4.23 14.46
CA GLN A 76 -3.91 3.69 15.81
C GLN A 76 -4.25 2.19 15.87
N GLU A 77 -5.37 1.76 15.29
CA GLU A 77 -5.70 0.33 15.21
C GLU A 77 -4.66 -0.46 14.40
N LYS A 78 -4.03 0.13 13.37
CA LYS A 78 -2.92 -0.51 12.64
C LYS A 78 -1.66 -0.62 13.49
N TYR A 79 -1.32 0.39 14.29
CA TYR A 79 -0.10 0.43 15.11
C TYR A 79 -0.20 -0.42 16.38
N GLU A 80 -1.37 -0.46 17.04
CA GLU A 80 -1.61 -1.31 18.21
C GLU A 80 -1.49 -2.81 17.90
N ASN A 81 -1.73 -3.20 16.64
CA ASN A 81 -1.61 -4.59 16.18
C ASN A 81 -0.27 -4.93 15.52
N ILE A 82 0.73 -4.04 15.55
CA ILE A 82 2.07 -4.39 15.06
C ILE A 82 2.73 -5.30 16.09
N THR A 83 2.77 -6.59 15.79
CA THR A 83 3.68 -7.51 16.47
C THR A 83 5.11 -7.11 16.10
N VAL A 84 5.77 -6.37 16.98
CA VAL A 84 7.18 -6.05 16.85
C VAL A 84 7.98 -7.30 17.18
N PHE A 85 8.44 -8.01 16.15
CA PHE A 85 9.42 -9.07 16.33
C PHE A 85 10.80 -8.46 16.59
N GLY A 86 11.16 -8.33 17.86
CA GLY A 86 12.53 -8.07 18.28
C GLY A 86 13.33 -9.37 18.27
N TYR A 87 14.43 -9.41 17.53
CA TYR A 87 15.40 -10.50 17.59
C TYR A 87 16.62 -10.01 18.36
N PRO A 88 17.15 -10.76 19.34
CA PRO A 88 18.42 -10.44 19.95
C PRO A 88 19.51 -10.47 18.87
N GLU A 89 20.28 -9.40 18.77
CA GLU A 89 21.29 -9.15 17.72
C GLU A 89 22.27 -10.31 17.53
N ASN A 90 22.46 -11.10 18.59
CA ASN A 90 23.41 -12.21 18.69
C ASN A 90 22.93 -13.52 18.03
N GLU A 91 21.65 -13.64 17.67
CA GLU A 91 21.06 -14.85 17.05
C GLU A 91 20.83 -14.69 15.53
N ILE A 92 21.08 -13.49 15.01
CA ILE A 92 20.81 -13.12 13.61
C ILE A 92 22.06 -13.36 12.79
N ASN A 93 22.24 -14.57 12.28
CA ASN A 93 23.28 -14.88 11.29
C ASN A 93 22.84 -14.46 9.86
N PHE A 94 22.21 -13.29 9.72
CA PHE A 94 21.91 -12.71 8.42
C PHE A 94 23.11 -11.91 7.97
N SER A 95 23.75 -12.31 6.86
CA SER A 95 24.75 -11.43 6.27
C SER A 95 24.03 -10.14 5.84
N TYR A 96 24.47 -8.99 6.36
CA TYR A 96 24.02 -7.63 6.00
C TYR A 96 24.40 -7.24 4.56
N ALA A 97 24.23 -8.16 3.63
CA ALA A 97 24.44 -7.95 2.21
C ALA A 97 23.43 -6.90 1.70
N PRO A 98 23.86 -6.00 0.81
CA PRO A 98 22.99 -5.06 0.14
C PRO A 98 21.77 -5.77 -0.46
N GLN A 99 20.60 -5.15 -0.33
CA GLN A 99 19.36 -5.67 -0.91
C GLN A 99 19.03 -4.90 -2.18
N ILE A 100 18.70 -5.63 -3.24
CA ILE A 100 18.18 -5.07 -4.47
C ILE A 100 16.67 -5.28 -4.47
N LEU A 101 15.92 -4.21 -4.71
CA LEU A 101 14.47 -4.22 -4.82
C LEU A 101 14.06 -3.81 -6.23
N LEU A 102 13.25 -4.64 -6.86
CA LEU A 102 12.65 -4.40 -8.16
C LEU A 102 11.15 -4.17 -7.95
N TYR A 103 10.65 -3.08 -8.50
CA TYR A 103 9.25 -2.68 -8.43
C TYR A 103 8.63 -2.76 -9.82
N PHE A 104 7.49 -3.44 -9.90
CA PHE A 104 6.68 -3.54 -11.11
C PHE A 104 5.31 -2.97 -10.80
N SER A 105 4.81 -2.14 -11.72
CA SER A 105 3.48 -1.54 -11.65
C SER A 105 2.80 -1.67 -12.99
N GLN A 106 1.51 -1.99 -12.97
CA GLN A 106 0.69 -1.97 -14.16
C GLN A 106 0.51 -0.53 -14.69
N PRO A 107 0.52 -0.31 -16.02
CA PRO A 107 0.16 0.98 -16.61
C PRO A 107 -1.26 1.39 -16.20
N SER A 108 -1.49 2.68 -15.98
CA SER A 108 -2.79 3.20 -15.53
C SER A 108 -3.93 3.01 -16.53
N LEU A 109 -3.62 2.70 -17.78
CA LEU A 109 -4.60 2.48 -18.86
C LEU A 109 -5.15 1.05 -18.91
N ASP A 110 -4.49 0.09 -18.24
CA ASP A 110 -4.89 -1.33 -18.20
C ASP A 110 -5.57 -1.73 -16.88
N VAL A 111 -5.98 -0.76 -16.08
CA VAL A 111 -6.60 -0.99 -14.76
C VAL A 111 -7.89 -1.79 -14.93
N VAL A 112 -8.02 -2.87 -14.17
CA VAL A 112 -9.24 -3.69 -14.10
C VAL A 112 -10.40 -2.80 -13.63
N GLU A 113 -11.62 -3.05 -14.08
CA GLU A 113 -12.82 -2.22 -13.80
C GLU A 113 -13.05 -1.90 -12.30
N ASP A 114 -12.43 -2.63 -11.38
CA ASP A 114 -12.48 -2.41 -9.93
C ASP A 114 -11.53 -1.32 -9.39
N GLY A 115 -10.68 -0.72 -10.24
CA GLY A 115 -9.73 0.32 -9.86
C GLY A 115 -8.49 -0.18 -9.12
N SER A 116 -8.27 -1.51 -9.04
CA SER A 116 -7.12 -2.08 -8.36
C SER A 116 -5.86 -2.04 -9.24
N TYR A 117 -4.76 -1.49 -8.70
CA TYR A 117 -3.45 -1.49 -9.38
C TYR A 117 -2.67 -2.74 -8.97
N ALA A 118 -2.33 -3.59 -9.94
CA ALA A 118 -1.39 -4.66 -9.69
C ALA A 118 0.03 -4.09 -9.45
N ARG A 119 0.58 -4.38 -8.27
CA ARG A 119 1.97 -4.06 -7.91
C ARG A 119 2.69 -5.33 -7.53
N ALA A 120 3.91 -5.50 -8.01
CA ALA A 120 4.79 -6.58 -7.60
C ALA A 120 6.12 -6.03 -7.10
N ARG A 121 6.65 -6.68 -6.07
CA ARG A 121 7.94 -6.37 -5.48
C ARG A 121 8.77 -7.63 -5.40
N ILE A 122 9.86 -7.67 -6.17
CA ILE A 122 10.85 -8.74 -6.13
C ILE A 122 12.09 -8.20 -5.42
N HIS A 123 12.67 -9.00 -4.54
CA HIS A 123 13.90 -8.61 -3.87
C HIS A 123 14.85 -9.80 -3.73
N PHE A 124 16.14 -9.49 -3.75
CA PHE A 124 17.20 -10.45 -3.45
C PHE A 124 18.37 -9.75 -2.78
N ARG A 125 19.23 -10.53 -2.11
CA ARG A 125 20.43 -10.04 -1.45
C ARG A 125 21.63 -10.20 -2.38
N TRP A 126 22.45 -9.16 -2.50
CA TRP A 126 23.69 -9.20 -3.27
C TRP A 126 24.82 -9.77 -2.43
N LYS A 127 24.87 -11.10 -2.31
CA LYS A 127 25.94 -11.81 -1.62
C LYS A 127 27.31 -11.49 -2.23
N GLY A 128 28.34 -11.47 -1.39
CA GLY A 128 29.70 -11.04 -1.75
C GLY A 128 29.91 -9.53 -1.70
N LYS A 129 28.84 -8.73 -1.66
CA LYS A 129 28.91 -7.29 -1.40
C LYS A 129 28.52 -6.96 0.03
N THR A 130 29.16 -5.93 0.56
CA THR A 130 28.97 -5.37 1.91
C THR A 130 29.05 -3.86 1.80
N LYS A 131 28.66 -3.14 2.85
CA LYS A 131 28.79 -1.67 2.90
C LYS A 131 30.24 -1.22 2.67
N GLN A 132 31.21 -2.03 3.08
CA GLN A 132 32.64 -1.72 3.02
C GLN A 132 33.25 -1.97 1.62
N ASN A 133 32.72 -2.91 0.84
CA ASN A 133 33.34 -3.33 -0.43
C ASN A 133 32.50 -3.00 -1.69
N ILE A 134 31.30 -2.43 -1.52
CA ILE A 134 30.47 -2.00 -2.64
C ILE A 134 30.94 -0.64 -3.16
N SER A 135 31.13 -0.54 -4.46
CA SER A 135 31.55 0.69 -5.14
C SER A 135 30.44 1.26 -6.02
N ASN A 136 30.57 2.53 -6.42
CA ASN A 136 29.68 3.14 -7.42
C ASN A 136 29.73 2.42 -8.78
N PHE A 137 30.90 1.87 -9.13
CA PHE A 137 31.06 1.07 -10.35
C PHE A 137 30.21 -0.20 -10.29
N ASP A 138 30.24 -0.92 -9.16
CA ASP A 138 29.41 -2.10 -8.93
C ASP A 138 27.92 -1.77 -9.09
N LEU A 139 27.46 -0.70 -8.43
CA LEU A 139 26.07 -0.25 -8.51
C LEU A 139 25.65 0.08 -9.94
N THR A 140 26.50 0.77 -10.68
CA THR A 140 26.25 1.14 -12.08
C THR A 140 26.19 -0.09 -12.98
N SER A 141 27.11 -1.03 -12.79
CA SER A 141 27.15 -2.30 -13.52
C SER A 141 25.88 -3.13 -13.26
N MET A 142 25.48 -3.24 -11.99
CA MET A 142 24.24 -3.92 -11.61
C MET A 142 23.01 -3.25 -12.20
N ALA A 143 22.92 -1.91 -12.14
CA ALA A 143 21.82 -1.16 -12.71
C ALA A 143 21.72 -1.37 -14.23
N ASN A 144 22.85 -1.35 -14.94
CA ASN A 144 22.89 -1.62 -16.38
C ASN A 144 22.45 -3.05 -16.71
N LYS A 145 22.87 -4.03 -15.91
CA LYS A 145 22.43 -5.42 -16.06
C LYS A 145 20.92 -5.55 -15.87
N ILE A 146 20.36 -4.96 -14.80
CA ILE A 146 18.92 -4.94 -14.55
C ILE A 146 18.17 -4.28 -15.72
N LYS A 147 18.64 -3.12 -16.19
CA LYS A 147 18.06 -2.43 -17.36
C LYS A 147 18.10 -3.30 -18.62
N SER A 148 19.22 -3.96 -18.89
CA SER A 148 19.35 -4.82 -20.08
C SER A 148 18.40 -6.02 -20.09
N ILE A 149 17.96 -6.48 -18.91
CA ILE A 149 17.05 -7.63 -18.78
C ILE A 149 15.60 -7.15 -18.77
N PHE A 150 15.28 -6.16 -17.93
CA PHE A 150 13.90 -5.77 -17.64
C PHE A 150 13.42 -4.51 -18.39
N ALA A 151 14.33 -3.76 -19.00
CA ALA A 151 14.02 -2.53 -19.75
C ALA A 151 14.51 -2.62 -21.21
N LYS A 152 14.70 -3.85 -21.73
CA LYS A 152 15.33 -4.10 -23.03
C LYS A 152 14.52 -3.58 -24.22
N ASP A 153 13.20 -3.51 -24.08
CA ASP A 153 12.27 -3.09 -25.14
C ASP A 153 11.43 -1.88 -24.73
N LYS A 154 10.95 -1.10 -25.71
CA LYS A 154 10.11 0.10 -25.51
C LYS A 154 8.80 -0.17 -24.73
N GLY A 155 8.44 -1.43 -24.53
CA GLY A 155 7.26 -1.87 -23.77
C GLY A 155 7.53 -2.28 -22.31
N GLY A 156 8.79 -2.31 -21.86
CA GLY A 156 9.15 -2.81 -20.52
C GLY A 156 8.98 -4.32 -20.36
N TYR A 157 9.31 -4.85 -19.18
CA TYR A 157 9.09 -6.25 -18.84
C TYR A 157 7.71 -6.47 -18.23
N VAL A 158 6.89 -7.29 -18.88
CA VAL A 158 5.60 -7.72 -18.35
C VAL A 158 5.83 -8.89 -17.41
N LEU A 159 5.62 -8.67 -16.13
CA LEU A 159 5.68 -9.73 -15.14
C LEU A 159 4.39 -10.55 -15.21
N HIS A 160 4.49 -11.76 -15.73
CA HIS A 160 3.40 -12.72 -15.66
C HIS A 160 3.39 -13.43 -14.31
N LYS A 161 2.23 -13.47 -13.67
CA LYS A 161 2.02 -14.15 -12.39
C LYS A 161 1.13 -15.37 -12.66
N GLY A 162 1.67 -16.56 -12.42
CA GLY A 162 0.89 -17.78 -12.53
C GLY A 162 0.17 -18.17 -11.24
N LYS A 163 -0.51 -19.33 -11.30
CA LYS A 163 -1.26 -19.90 -10.16
C LYS A 163 -0.41 -20.86 -9.32
N LYS A 164 0.70 -21.37 -9.86
CA LYS A 164 1.56 -22.32 -9.17
C LYS A 164 2.59 -21.56 -8.33
N PHE A 165 2.82 -22.01 -7.11
CA PHE A 165 3.78 -21.39 -6.19
C PHE A 165 5.03 -22.24 -6.09
N ALA A 166 6.16 -21.69 -6.51
CA ALA A 166 7.48 -22.29 -6.37
C ALA A 166 8.28 -21.53 -5.31
N ARG A 167 9.00 -22.29 -4.47
CA ARG A 167 9.93 -21.74 -3.48
C ARG A 167 11.33 -22.23 -3.79
N TYR A 168 12.25 -21.29 -3.97
CA TYR A 168 13.66 -21.59 -4.16
C TYR A 168 14.47 -20.98 -3.01
N ASN A 169 15.23 -21.82 -2.32
CA ASN A 169 16.07 -21.40 -1.22
C ASN A 169 17.51 -21.86 -1.46
N HIS A 170 18.42 -20.93 -1.64
CA HIS A 170 19.85 -21.18 -1.73
C HIS A 170 20.56 -20.26 -0.73
N LYS A 171 20.85 -20.81 0.46
CA LYS A 171 21.42 -20.04 1.58
C LYS A 171 22.77 -19.41 1.24
N ASP A 172 23.66 -20.14 0.59
CA ASP A 172 25.01 -19.66 0.28
C ASP A 172 24.99 -18.46 -0.68
N GLN A 173 24.11 -18.49 -1.67
CA GLN A 173 23.90 -17.38 -2.60
C GLN A 173 22.90 -16.33 -2.10
N GLY A 174 22.32 -16.51 -0.90
CA GLY A 174 21.40 -15.56 -0.28
C GLY A 174 20.05 -15.46 -0.98
N TYR A 175 19.67 -16.50 -1.73
CA TYR A 175 18.41 -16.55 -2.43
C TYR A 175 17.33 -17.18 -1.55
N GLN A 176 16.26 -16.42 -1.33
CA GLN A 176 15.02 -16.92 -0.76
C GLN A 176 13.88 -16.39 -1.62
N LEU A 177 13.69 -17.04 -2.77
CA LEU A 177 12.74 -16.61 -3.78
C LEU A 177 11.42 -17.35 -3.58
N GLN A 178 10.34 -16.59 -3.69
CA GLN A 178 8.97 -17.09 -3.72
C GLN A 178 8.38 -16.58 -5.02
N ILE A 179 8.16 -17.50 -5.97
CA ILE A 179 7.79 -17.16 -7.35
C ILE A 179 6.46 -17.82 -7.66
N LEU A 180 5.57 -17.07 -8.30
CA LEU A 180 4.31 -17.57 -8.80
C LEU A 180 4.45 -17.88 -10.29
N CYS A 181 4.74 -19.14 -10.58
CA CYS A 181 5.06 -19.69 -11.88
C CYS A 181 3.82 -19.94 -12.72
N LEU A 182 3.91 -19.67 -14.03
CA LEU A 182 2.84 -19.92 -15.00
C LEU A 182 2.61 -21.42 -15.21
N ASN A 183 3.69 -22.20 -15.27
CA ASN A 183 3.67 -23.65 -15.42
C ASN A 183 4.80 -24.28 -14.56
N GLU A 184 5.10 -25.56 -14.74
CA GLU A 184 6.17 -26.26 -13.99
C GLU A 184 7.55 -26.13 -14.61
N ALA A 185 7.63 -25.74 -15.88
CA ALA A 185 8.89 -25.58 -16.61
C ALA A 185 9.50 -24.17 -16.43
N GLU A 186 8.66 -23.18 -16.12
CA GLU A 186 9.00 -21.77 -15.83
C GLU A 186 8.97 -21.46 -14.34
#